data_AF-A0AAE3KCM4-F1
#
_entry.id   AF-A0AAE3KCM4-F1
#
_cell.length_a   1.000
_cell.length_b   1.000
_cell.length_c   1.000
_cell.angle_alpha   90.00
_cell.angle_beta   90.00
_cell.angle_gamma   90.00
#
_symmetry.space_group_name_H-M   'P 1'
#
loop_
_entity.id
_entity.type
_entity.pdbx_description
1 polymer ?
#
loop_
_entity_poly.entity_id
_entity_poly.type
_entity_poly.pdbx_seq_one_letter_code
_entity_poly.pdbx_strand_id
1 'polypeptide(L)' 'MAQLNFLEPHLTTMLAFIGLRSVEFVRVGYEEFQDERLRSAVEAAEQAVARKAAAAIGYNLQ' A
#
# COMPACT_ATOMS: atom_id res chain seq x y z
N MET A 1 -18.78 -9.49 -2.58
CA MET A 1 -18.38 -8.13 -2.17
C MET A 1 -17.00 -7.79 -2.74
N ALA A 2 -16.91 -7.58 -4.05
CA ALA A 2 -15.64 -7.41 -4.77
C ALA A 2 -15.73 -6.37 -5.90
N GLN A 3 -16.58 -5.34 -5.74
CA GLN A 3 -16.86 -4.35 -6.78
C GLN A 3 -16.39 -2.93 -6.42
N LEU A 4 -15.80 -2.72 -5.22
CA LEU A 4 -15.41 -1.39 -4.72
C LEU A 4 -13.88 -1.13 -4.76
N ASN A 5 -13.12 -1.90 -5.54
CA ASN A 5 -11.68 -1.67 -5.74
C ASN A 5 -11.38 -1.57 -7.25
N PHE A 6 -11.74 -0.44 -7.84
CA PHE A 6 -11.41 -0.13 -9.23
C PHE A 6 -9.96 0.38 -9.38
N LEU A 7 -9.45 1.05 -8.33
CA LEU A 7 -8.19 1.78 -8.38
C LEU A 7 -6.98 0.86 -8.52
N GLU A 8 -6.84 -0.15 -7.65
CA GLU A 8 -5.66 -1.02 -7.65
C GLU A 8 -5.51 -1.83 -8.95
N PRO A 9 -6.56 -2.47 -9.51
CA PRO A 9 -6.45 -3.15 -10.79
C PRO A 9 -6.09 -2.21 -11.94
N HIS A 10 -6.64 -0.99 -11.93
CA HIS A 10 -6.36 0.00 -12.96
C HIS A 10 -4.91 0.50 -12.88
N LEU A 11 -4.44 0.88 -11.68
CA LEU A 11 -3.07 1.30 -11.45
C LEU A 11 -2.08 0.17 -11.76
N THR A 12 -2.37 -1.06 -11.37
CA THR A 12 -1.53 -2.23 -11.70
C THR A 12 -1.36 -2.37 -13.21
N THR A 13 -2.45 -2.19 -13.97
CA THR A 13 -2.42 -2.27 -15.44
C THR A 13 -1.57 -1.15 -16.04
N MET A 14 -1.77 0.10 -15.59
CA MET A 14 -1.01 1.26 -16.08
C MET A 14 0.48 1.17 -15.74
N LEU A 15 0.81 0.77 -14.50
CA LEU A 15 2.19 0.65 -14.03
C LEU A 15 2.91 -0.48 -14.77
N ALA A 16 2.23 -1.62 -14.96
CA ALA A 16 2.78 -2.73 -15.75
C ALA A 16 3.04 -2.34 -17.21
N PHE A 17 2.18 -1.51 -17.80
CA PHE A 17 2.35 -1.01 -19.17
C PHE A 17 3.65 -0.21 -19.34
N ILE A 18 4.03 0.62 -18.36
CA ILE A 18 5.28 1.40 -18.38
C ILE A 18 6.50 0.63 -17.84
N GLY A 19 6.36 -0.68 -17.58
CA GLY A 19 7.46 -1.54 -17.14
C GLY A 19 7.63 -1.67 -15.62
N LEU A 20 6.79 -1.02 -14.82
CA LEU A 20 6.79 -1.17 -13.36
C LEU A 20 5.96 -2.39 -12.96
N ARG A 21 6.65 -3.51 -12.70
CA ARG A 21 6.00 -4.81 -12.41
C ARG A 21 5.98 -5.19 -10.93
N SER A 22 6.86 -4.59 -10.13
CA SER A 22 6.96 -4.84 -8.70
C SER A 22 6.30 -3.69 -7.94
N VAL A 23 4.97 -3.72 -7.88
CA VAL A 23 4.15 -2.70 -7.21
C VAL A 23 3.52 -3.32 -5.97
N GLU A 24 3.62 -2.64 -4.85
CA GLU A 24 2.94 -3.00 -3.61
C GLU A 24 2.04 -1.86 -3.16
N PHE A 25 0.79 -2.18 -2.80
CA PHE A 25 -0.18 -1.20 -2.33
C PHE A 25 -0.31 -1.27 -0.81
N VAL A 26 -0.16 -0.13 -0.14
CA VAL A 26 -0.49 0.03 1.28
C VAL A 26 -1.74 0.89 1.38
N ARG A 27 -2.78 0.38 2.04
CA ARG A 27 -4.07 1.06 2.16
C ARG A 27 -4.24 1.61 3.57
N VAL A 28 -4.77 2.83 3.68
CA VAL A 28 -5.38 3.35 4.89
C VAL A 28 -6.89 3.35 4.66
N GLY A 29 -7.65 2.71 5.55
CA GLY A 29 -9.11 2.67 5.48
C GLY A 29 -9.74 3.49 6.59
N TYR A 30 -11.07 3.47 6.68
CA TYR A 30 -11.86 4.10 7.75
C TYR A 30 -11.82 5.63 7.81
N GLU A 31 -11.52 6.33 6.71
CA GLU A 31 -11.57 7.80 6.64
C GLU A 31 -12.95 8.38 7.00
N GLU A 32 -14.02 7.62 6.78
CA GLU A 32 -15.40 7.99 7.12
C GLU A 32 -15.69 7.93 8.64
N PHE A 33 -14.80 7.33 9.43
CA PHE A 33 -14.94 7.20 10.88
C PHE A 33 -13.72 7.85 11.53
N GLN A 34 -13.82 9.14 11.88
CA GLN A 34 -12.79 9.91 12.63
C GLN A 34 -12.68 9.44 14.10
N ASP A 35 -12.51 8.14 14.29
CA ASP A 35 -12.43 7.49 15.58
C ASP A 35 -11.10 6.73 15.68
N GLU A 36 -10.89 6.07 16.81
CA GLU A 36 -9.70 5.27 17.15
C GLU A 36 -9.31 4.24 16.07
N ARG A 37 -10.27 3.81 15.25
CA ARG A 37 -10.06 2.90 14.12
C ARG A 37 -9.24 3.51 13.00
N LEU A 38 -9.40 4.80 12.72
CA LEU A 38 -8.59 5.51 11.73
C LEU A 38 -7.15 5.62 12.22
N ARG A 39 -6.95 5.99 13.49
CA ARG A 39 -5.60 6.04 14.09
C ARG A 39 -4.89 4.69 13.99
N SER A 40 -5.58 3.62 14.39
CA SER A 40 -5.03 2.26 14.29
C SER A 40 -4.72 1.85 12.84
N ALA A 41 -5.56 2.25 11.88
CA ALA A 41 -5.34 1.97 10.46
C ALA A 41 -4.13 2.73 9.89
N VAL A 42 -3.94 3.98 10.31
CA VAL A 42 -2.77 4.80 9.95
C VAL A 42 -1.50 4.19 10.54
N GLU A 43 -1.48 3.89 11.83
CA GLU A 43 -0.32 3.26 12.50
C GLU A 43 0.05 1.93 11.83
N ALA A 44 -0.94 1.11 11.46
CA ALA A 44 -0.70 -0.14 10.75
C ALA A 44 -0.08 0.08 9.36
N ALA A 45 -0.54 1.09 8.63
CA ALA A 45 0.00 1.46 7.32
C ALA A 45 1.43 2.00 7.42
N GLU A 46 1.72 2.85 8.40
CA GLU A 46 3.07 3.36 8.67
C GLU A 46 4.06 2.23 8.96
N GLN A 47 3.67 1.27 9.81
CA GLN A 47 4.52 0.11 10.09
C GLN A 47 4.73 -0.76 8.84
N ALA A 48 3.73 -0.88 7.97
CA ALA A 48 3.87 -1.62 6.72
C ALA A 48 4.90 -0.95 5.79
N VAL A 49 4.84 0.38 5.65
CA VAL A 49 5.82 1.16 4.88
C VAL A 49 7.22 1.03 5.48
N ALA A 50 7.36 1.15 6.81
CA ALA A 50 8.66 1.03 7.48
C ALA A 50 9.31 -0.34 7.26
N ARG A 51 8.54 -1.45 7.35
CA ARG A 51 9.04 -2.79 7.05
C ARG A 51 9.52 -2.94 5.61
N LYS A 52 8.80 -2.34 4.66
CA LYS A 52 9.16 -2.38 3.24
C LYS A 52 10.40 -1.54 2.92
N ALA A 53 10.49 -0.35 3.50
CA ALA A 53 11.68 0.48 3.39
C ALA A 53 12.93 -0.22 3.96
N ALA A 54 12.81 -0.85 5.14
CA ALA A 54 13.89 -1.62 5.74
C ALA A 54 14.33 -2.81 4.86
N ALA A 55 13.38 -3.54 4.28
CA ALA A 55 13.68 -4.64 3.36
C ALA A 55 14.36 -4.16 2.07
N ALA A 56 13.95 -3.02 1.51
CA ALA A 56 14.55 -2.44 0.31
C ALA A 56 16.00 -1.97 0.55
N ILE A 57 16.29 -1.38 1.71
CA ILE A 57 17.64 -0.93 2.07
C ILE A 57 18.55 -2.13 2.38
N GLY A 58 18.01 -3.17 3.03
CA GLY A 58 18.76 -4.40 3.34
C GLY A 58 19.15 -5.23 2.12
N TYR A 59 18.43 -5.10 0.99
CA TYR A 59 18.72 -5.82 -0.26
C TYR A 59 19.85 -5.18 -1.09
N ASN A 60 20.26 -3.94 -0.79
CA ASN A 60 21.27 -3.18 -1.54
C ASN A 60 22.74 -3.44 -1.09
N LEU A 61 22.98 -4.48 -0.30
CA LEU A 61 24.30 -4.79 0.29
C LEU A 61 24.82 -6.21 -0.03
N GLN A 62 24.32 -6.86 -1.09
CA GLN A 62 24.88 -8.09 -1.66
C GLN A 62 25.31 -7.87 -3.11
#